data_AF-A0A537KI18-F1
#
_entry.id   AF-A0A537KI18-F1
#
_cell.length_a   1.000
_cell.length_b   1.000
_cell.length_c   1.000
_cell.angle_alpha   90.00
_cell.angle_beta   90.00
_cell.angle_gamma   90.00
#
_symmetry.space_group_name_H-M   'P 1'
#
loop_
_entity.id
_entity.type
_entity.pdbx_description
1 polymer ?
#
loop_
_entity_poly.entity_id
_entity_poly.type
_entity_poly.pdbx_seq_one_letter_code
_entity_poly.pdbx_strand_id
1 'polypeptide(L)'
;MIPRQKPANYWTKEKCHQESKKYNTRNEFQEKSRGAYNKALKSGWLNEIGSHMTVVKKPNDYWTKERCHSEALKFETRSEFNKKSGSASNKAKKNGWYKEICSHMIRLGDRRHKLIYSYEFPDRAVYVGLTYNIQDRKTRRKADLDDAVTKHITQTELNPSIRLLTDYISVDNAVKQEARYIKLYQENGWSVLNKSKAGSVGGNVIKWTKDELRKEALKYKSRVEFQKSNGTAYTAVRKNGWLKELCFHMPLLQIPNGSLTKEVCRKEARKYQTRTQFARNSAGAYDKSRKSGWLDDICSHMTSILKPKGYWTKEKCKTEAWKYKTRTEFQKNSPRAYDISHQNGWLNEFCSHMKLQKLPNGYWRDDKEACRKESLKYKNRSEFSLRKNAAYVSAKENGWLNEFYPS
;
A
#
# COMPACT_ATOMS: atom_id res chain seq x y z
N MET A 1 9.11 20.88 23.60
CA MET A 1 7.65 21.17 23.49
C MET A 1 7.07 20.39 22.32
N ILE A 2 6.16 19.46 22.57
CA ILE A 2 5.46 18.71 21.50
C ILE A 2 4.41 19.66 20.89
N PRO A 3 4.33 19.85 19.56
CA PRO A 3 3.31 20.70 18.97
C PRO A 3 1.91 20.15 19.31
N ARG A 4 1.09 20.93 20.01
CA ARG A 4 -0.30 20.57 20.29
C ARG A 4 -1.01 20.27 18.96
N GLN A 5 -1.62 19.09 18.84
CA GLN A 5 -2.39 18.75 17.66
C GLN A 5 -3.56 19.72 17.51
N LYS A 6 -3.68 20.29 16.31
CA LYS A 6 -4.79 21.18 15.95
C LYS A 6 -6.10 20.38 15.95
N PRO A 7 -7.22 20.95 16.41
CA PRO A 7 -8.50 20.26 16.50
C PRO A 7 -9.00 19.77 15.13
N ALA A 8 -9.90 18.79 15.12
CA ALA A 8 -10.54 18.30 13.91
C ALA A 8 -11.20 19.46 13.14
N ASN A 9 -11.07 19.46 11.80
CA ASN A 9 -11.54 20.53 10.91
C ASN A 9 -10.93 21.93 11.13
N TYR A 10 -9.81 22.05 11.85
CA TYR A 10 -9.11 23.34 12.00
C TYR A 10 -8.75 24.00 10.66
N TRP A 11 -8.37 23.20 9.65
CA TRP A 11 -7.98 23.67 8.32
C TRP A 11 -9.19 23.83 7.40
N THR A 12 -9.70 25.06 7.33
CA THR A 12 -10.66 25.52 6.30
C THR A 12 -9.90 26.02 5.05
N LYS A 13 -10.63 26.29 3.95
CA LYS A 13 -10.04 26.79 2.71
C LYS A 13 -9.35 28.14 2.93
N GLU A 14 -9.99 29.03 3.67
CA GLU A 14 -9.53 30.37 4.01
C GLU A 14 -8.25 30.32 4.85
N LYS A 15 -8.22 29.46 5.88
CA LYS A 15 -7.02 29.26 6.72
C LYS A 15 -5.88 28.65 5.94
N CYS A 16 -6.16 27.70 5.05
CA CYS A 16 -5.14 27.16 4.16
C CYS A 16 -4.60 28.25 3.22
N HIS A 17 -5.46 29.14 2.72
CA HIS A 17 -5.07 30.24 1.85
C HIS A 17 -4.20 31.28 2.58
N GLN A 18 -4.62 31.74 3.76
CA GLN A 18 -3.82 32.65 4.59
C GLN A 18 -2.45 32.06 4.94
N GLU A 19 -2.42 30.77 5.30
CA GLU A 19 -1.18 30.08 5.61
C GLU A 19 -0.28 29.94 4.37
N SER A 20 -0.87 29.67 3.20
CA SER A 20 -0.14 29.54 1.93
C SER A 20 0.54 30.84 1.48
N LYS A 21 -0.01 32.02 1.84
CA LYS A 21 0.58 33.33 1.53
C LYS A 21 1.94 33.58 2.21
N LYS A 22 2.30 32.79 3.24
CA LYS A 22 3.59 32.88 3.93
C LYS A 22 4.75 32.26 3.13
N TYR A 23 4.46 31.59 2.02
CA TYR A 23 5.44 30.81 1.26
C TYR A 23 5.41 31.18 -0.22
N ASN A 24 6.60 31.24 -0.82
CA ASN A 24 6.77 31.63 -2.23
C ASN A 24 6.74 30.42 -3.16
N THR A 25 6.97 29.22 -2.64
CA THR A 25 6.95 27.97 -3.41
C THR A 25 6.08 26.90 -2.75
N ARG A 26 5.51 26.01 -3.57
CA ARG A 26 4.72 24.88 -3.08
C ARG A 26 5.52 23.91 -2.20
N ASN A 27 6.83 23.77 -2.44
CA ASN A 27 7.70 22.92 -1.62
C ASN A 27 7.88 23.50 -0.21
N GLU A 28 8.15 24.81 -0.09
CA GLU A 28 8.25 25.47 1.22
C GLU A 28 6.94 25.36 2.00
N PHE A 29 5.80 25.54 1.32
CA PHE A 29 4.48 25.37 1.95
C PHE A 29 4.27 23.93 2.46
N GLN A 30 4.69 22.92 1.68
CA GLN A 30 4.60 21.52 2.08
C GLN A 30 5.50 21.18 3.27
N GLU A 31 6.74 21.65 3.28
CA GLU A 31 7.71 21.34 4.34
C GLU A 31 7.37 22.07 5.65
N LYS A 32 7.08 23.36 5.57
CA LYS A 32 6.87 24.23 6.74
C LYS A 32 5.43 24.20 7.27
N SER A 33 4.42 23.91 6.43
CA SER A 33 3.01 23.80 6.85
C SER A 33 2.30 22.57 6.28
N ARG A 34 2.88 21.40 6.57
CA ARG A 34 2.43 20.09 6.07
C ARG A 34 0.95 19.78 6.31
N GLY A 35 0.39 20.24 7.43
CA GLY A 35 -1.02 20.06 7.77
C GLY A 35 -1.97 20.83 6.84
N ALA A 36 -1.68 22.11 6.59
CA ALA A 36 -2.44 22.96 5.67
C ALA A 36 -2.31 22.46 4.23
N TYR A 37 -1.08 22.15 3.81
CA TYR A 37 -0.80 21.62 2.47
C TYR A 37 -1.59 20.34 2.18
N ASN A 38 -1.55 19.36 3.09
CA ASN A 38 -2.24 18.08 2.90
C ASN A 38 -3.77 18.25 2.86
N LYS A 39 -4.34 19.15 3.66
CA LYS A 39 -5.78 19.44 3.61
C LYS A 39 -6.15 20.07 2.27
N ALA A 40 -5.39 21.09 1.84
CA ALA A 40 -5.61 21.74 0.55
C ALA A 40 -5.48 20.77 -0.64
N LEU A 41 -4.52 19.84 -0.59
CA LEU A 41 -4.36 18.80 -1.61
C LEU A 41 -5.55 17.84 -1.65
N LYS A 42 -5.97 17.30 -0.49
CA LYS A 42 -7.10 16.37 -0.40
C LYS A 42 -8.43 16.98 -0.82
N SER A 43 -8.62 18.27 -0.56
CA SER A 43 -9.83 19.01 -0.91
C SER A 43 -9.79 19.66 -2.29
N GLY A 44 -8.69 19.52 -3.05
CA GLY A 44 -8.54 20.13 -4.38
C GLY A 44 -8.27 21.65 -4.40
N TRP A 45 -8.03 22.29 -3.26
CA TRP A 45 -7.84 23.74 -3.15
C TRP A 45 -6.45 24.22 -3.57
N LEU A 46 -5.49 23.31 -3.74
CA LEU A 46 -4.07 23.63 -3.88
C LEU A 46 -3.76 24.57 -5.07
N ASN A 47 -4.49 24.43 -6.17
CA ASN A 47 -4.32 25.28 -7.35
C ASN A 47 -4.79 26.71 -7.09
N GLU A 48 -5.93 26.88 -6.41
CA GLU A 48 -6.49 28.19 -6.10
C GLU A 48 -5.64 28.91 -5.06
N ILE A 49 -5.31 28.23 -3.94
CA ILE A 49 -4.59 28.88 -2.85
C ILE A 49 -3.12 29.10 -3.15
N GLY A 50 -2.54 28.29 -4.04
CA GLY A 50 -1.13 28.35 -4.43
C GLY A 50 -0.92 28.92 -5.83
N SER A 51 -1.80 29.79 -6.29
CA SER A 51 -1.71 30.48 -7.59
C SER A 51 -0.56 31.49 -7.63
N HIS A 52 -0.23 32.12 -6.51
CA HIS A 52 0.91 33.03 -6.34
C HIS A 52 2.25 32.31 -6.17
N MET A 53 2.24 30.98 -5.98
CA MET A 53 3.46 30.21 -5.71
C MET A 53 4.18 29.87 -7.01
N THR A 54 5.45 30.25 -7.09
CA THR A 54 6.29 29.88 -8.23
C THR A 54 6.59 28.38 -8.19
N VAL A 55 6.46 27.74 -9.35
CA VAL A 55 6.92 26.36 -9.53
C VAL A 55 8.38 26.45 -9.94
N VAL A 56 9.30 26.34 -8.98
CA VAL A 56 10.74 26.26 -9.25
C VAL A 56 11.05 24.88 -9.83
N LYS A 57 10.73 24.68 -11.11
CA LYS A 57 11.24 23.53 -11.87
C LYS A 57 12.67 23.86 -12.28
N LYS A 58 13.59 22.98 -11.92
CA LYS A 58 14.93 23.00 -12.50
C LYS A 58 14.80 22.90 -14.03
N PRO A 59 15.56 23.70 -14.80
CA PRO A 59 15.57 23.61 -16.26
C PRO A 59 15.80 22.19 -16.75
N ASN A 60 15.34 21.90 -17.98
CA ASN A 60 15.74 20.67 -18.65
C ASN A 60 17.27 20.61 -18.70
N ASP A 61 17.80 19.41 -18.41
CA ASP A 61 19.25 19.15 -18.31
C ASP A 61 20.04 19.95 -17.26
N TYR A 62 19.36 20.47 -16.23
CA TYR A 62 20.02 21.03 -15.05
C TYR A 62 21.10 20.11 -14.44
N TRP A 63 20.89 18.79 -14.49
CA TRP A 63 21.81 17.79 -13.98
C TRP A 63 22.77 17.31 -15.06
N THR A 64 23.93 17.97 -15.13
CA THR A 64 25.11 17.53 -15.91
C THR A 64 25.93 16.52 -15.10
N LYS A 65 26.92 15.87 -15.73
CA LYS A 65 27.81 14.92 -15.05
C LYS A 65 28.57 15.59 -13.90
N GLU A 66 29.07 16.80 -14.13
CA GLU A 66 29.83 17.62 -13.18
C GLU A 66 28.98 18.02 -11.99
N ARG A 67 27.73 18.46 -12.23
CA ARG A 67 26.78 18.82 -11.16
C ARG A 67 26.33 17.60 -10.36
N CYS A 68 26.14 16.46 -11.03
CA CYS A 68 25.90 15.20 -10.34
C CYS A 68 27.10 14.79 -9.49
N HIS A 69 28.34 15.01 -9.96
CA HIS A 69 29.56 14.68 -9.24
C HIS A 69 29.78 15.59 -8.03
N SER A 70 29.68 16.91 -8.20
CA SER A 70 29.80 17.87 -7.09
C SER A 70 28.74 17.66 -6.00
N GLU A 71 27.53 17.28 -6.41
CA GLU A 71 26.47 16.90 -5.49
C GLU A 71 26.77 15.57 -4.79
N ALA A 72 27.32 14.58 -5.50
CA ALA A 72 27.72 13.30 -4.93
C ALA A 72 28.87 13.44 -3.90
N LEU A 73 29.79 14.38 -4.09
CA LEU A 73 30.89 14.65 -3.15
C LEU A 73 30.41 15.12 -1.76
N LYS A 74 29.17 15.59 -1.64
CA LYS A 74 28.56 15.99 -0.35
C LYS A 74 28.17 14.80 0.55
N PHE A 75 28.21 13.57 0.02
CA PHE A 75 27.73 12.39 0.73
C PHE A 75 28.82 11.33 0.82
N GLU A 76 28.96 10.73 1.99
CA GLU A 76 29.91 9.65 2.24
C GLU A 76 29.42 8.30 1.70
N THR A 77 28.09 8.13 1.57
CA THR A 77 27.48 6.85 1.18
C THR A 77 26.46 6.99 0.07
N ARG A 78 26.37 5.95 -0.78
CA ARG A 78 25.40 5.88 -1.88
C ARG A 78 23.96 5.93 -1.40
N SER A 79 23.67 5.38 -0.22
CA SER A 79 22.33 5.37 0.36
C SER A 79 21.87 6.79 0.70
N GLU A 80 22.74 7.56 1.35
CA GLU A 80 22.46 8.97 1.65
C GLU A 80 22.31 9.81 0.38
N PHE A 81 23.21 9.63 -0.59
CA PHE A 81 23.10 10.32 -1.87
C PHE A 81 21.77 10.03 -2.57
N ASN A 82 21.33 8.76 -2.60
CA ASN A 82 20.05 8.38 -3.19
C ASN A 82 18.85 8.96 -2.44
N LYS A 83 18.92 9.05 -1.11
CA LYS A 83 17.81 9.52 -0.27
C LYS A 83 17.69 11.05 -0.28
N LYS A 84 18.81 11.75 -0.11
CA LYS A 84 18.88 13.21 0.02
C LYS A 84 18.94 13.91 -1.34
N SER A 85 19.58 13.30 -2.35
CA SER A 85 19.71 13.86 -3.70
C SER A 85 19.29 12.88 -4.80
N GLY A 86 18.09 12.30 -4.64
CA GLY A 86 17.56 11.28 -5.56
C GLY A 86 17.43 11.75 -7.01
N SER A 87 17.24 13.05 -7.26
CA SER A 87 17.19 13.59 -8.64
C SER A 87 18.55 13.50 -9.34
N ALA A 88 19.63 13.90 -8.67
CA ALA A 88 21.00 13.82 -9.20
C ALA A 88 21.41 12.36 -9.37
N SER A 89 21.13 11.51 -8.37
CA SER A 89 21.50 10.10 -8.39
C SER A 89 20.78 9.34 -9.51
N ASN A 90 19.50 9.62 -9.75
CA ASN A 90 18.73 8.99 -10.81
C ASN A 90 19.19 9.44 -12.20
N LYS A 91 19.52 10.72 -12.40
CA LYS A 91 20.10 11.20 -13.67
C LYS A 91 21.44 10.50 -13.93
N ALA A 92 22.32 10.43 -12.94
CA ALA A 92 23.59 9.74 -13.04
C ALA A 92 23.45 8.23 -13.35
N LYS A 93 22.44 7.54 -12.80
CA LYS A 93 22.15 6.14 -13.14
C LYS A 93 21.68 5.99 -14.59
N LYS A 94 20.75 6.84 -15.03
CA LYS A 94 20.22 6.81 -16.40
C LYS A 94 21.30 7.02 -17.45
N ASN A 95 22.28 7.88 -17.15
CA ASN A 95 23.37 8.21 -18.06
C ASN A 95 24.67 7.42 -17.81
N GLY A 96 24.66 6.42 -16.92
CA GLY A 96 25.83 5.57 -16.65
C GLY A 96 26.96 6.21 -15.80
N TRP A 97 26.85 7.48 -15.41
CA TRP A 97 27.87 8.18 -14.61
C TRP A 97 27.99 7.69 -13.17
N TYR A 98 26.98 6.97 -12.66
CA TYR A 98 26.82 6.65 -11.25
C TYR A 98 28.02 5.93 -10.61
N LYS A 99 28.67 5.00 -11.34
CA LYS A 99 29.82 4.25 -10.82
C LYS A 99 31.04 5.15 -10.57
N GLU A 100 31.29 6.05 -11.50
CA GLU A 100 32.42 6.99 -11.49
C GLU A 100 32.22 8.07 -10.42
N ILE A 101 31.06 8.74 -10.42
CA ILE A 101 30.82 9.86 -9.49
C ILE A 101 30.65 9.41 -8.03
N CYS A 102 30.38 8.12 -7.80
CA CYS A 102 30.23 7.53 -6.47
C CYS A 102 31.37 6.54 -6.16
N SER A 103 32.56 6.78 -6.72
CA SER A 103 33.77 5.98 -6.50
C SER A 103 34.38 6.22 -5.11
N HIS A 104 34.30 7.46 -4.61
CA HIS A 104 34.75 7.85 -3.27
C HIS A 104 33.84 7.37 -2.14
N MET A 105 32.60 7.00 -2.45
CA MET A 105 31.61 6.65 -1.44
C MET A 105 31.88 5.27 -0.82
N ILE A 106 31.82 5.22 0.50
CA ILE A 106 31.97 3.99 1.27
C ILE A 106 30.84 3.04 0.89
N ARG A 107 31.20 1.82 0.48
CA ARG A 107 30.22 0.73 0.33
C ARG A 107 29.78 0.35 1.74
N LEU A 108 28.49 0.48 2.02
CA LEU A 108 27.90 -0.09 3.22
C LEU A 108 27.33 -1.47 2.88
N GLY A 109 27.41 -2.37 3.84
CA GLY A 109 26.65 -3.60 3.82
C GLY A 109 25.19 -3.35 4.13
N ASP A 110 24.44 -4.44 4.27
CA ASP A 110 23.05 -4.39 4.67
C ASP A 110 22.74 -5.55 5.64
N ARG A 111 21.46 -5.90 5.78
CA ARG A 111 21.08 -7.03 6.62
C ARG A 111 21.63 -8.35 6.09
N ARG A 112 21.78 -8.49 4.78
CA ARG A 112 22.20 -9.66 4.00
C ARG A 112 23.66 -9.64 3.61
N HIS A 113 24.34 -8.50 3.66
CA HIS A 113 25.76 -8.36 3.33
C HIS A 113 26.53 -7.82 4.54
N LYS A 114 27.49 -8.60 5.03
CA LYS A 114 28.31 -8.30 6.20
C LYS A 114 29.78 -8.28 5.83
N LEU A 115 30.50 -7.37 6.48
CA LEU A 115 31.94 -7.25 6.52
C LEU A 115 32.45 -7.97 7.78
N ILE A 116 33.44 -8.83 7.60
CA ILE A 116 34.20 -9.41 8.71
C ILE A 116 35.40 -8.51 9.01
N TYR A 117 35.60 -8.19 10.28
CA TYR A 117 36.71 -7.37 10.75
C TYR A 117 37.34 -7.99 12.00
N SER A 118 38.59 -7.63 12.29
CA SER A 118 39.29 -7.96 13.54
C SER A 118 39.73 -6.71 14.28
N TYR A 119 39.84 -6.83 15.60
CA TYR A 119 40.55 -5.95 16.49
C TYR A 119 41.74 -6.74 17.03
N GLU A 120 42.94 -6.37 16.63
CA GLU A 120 44.19 -7.07 16.95
C GLU A 120 44.99 -6.23 17.94
N PHE A 121 45.25 -6.79 19.12
CA PHE A 121 46.00 -6.14 20.18
C PHE A 121 47.49 -6.54 20.15
N PRO A 122 48.40 -5.68 20.67
CA PRO A 122 49.84 -5.99 20.75
C PRO A 122 50.18 -7.25 21.55
N ASP A 123 49.37 -7.60 22.55
CA ASP A 123 49.53 -8.78 23.41
C ASP A 123 48.99 -10.08 22.79
N ARG A 124 48.72 -10.08 21.48
CA ARG A 124 48.11 -11.19 20.74
C ARG A 124 46.68 -11.55 21.19
N ALA A 125 45.97 -10.63 21.81
CA ALA A 125 44.52 -10.75 21.93
C ALA A 125 43.82 -10.32 20.62
N VAL A 126 42.72 -11.00 20.25
CA VAL A 126 41.94 -10.66 19.06
C VAL A 126 40.44 -10.79 19.27
N TYR A 127 39.68 -9.84 18.74
CA TYR A 127 38.24 -9.96 18.59
C TYR A 127 37.88 -9.97 17.10
N VAL A 128 37.12 -10.96 16.65
CA VAL A 128 36.60 -11.04 15.28
C VAL A 128 35.10 -10.75 15.29
N GLY A 129 34.61 -9.93 14.37
CA GLY A 129 33.18 -9.61 14.35
C GLY A 129 32.61 -9.34 12.97
N LEU A 130 31.27 -9.39 12.91
CA LEU A 130 30.48 -9.07 11.73
C LEU A 130 29.82 -7.68 11.87
N THR A 131 29.88 -6.89 10.81
CA THR A 131 29.12 -5.63 10.73
C THR A 131 28.64 -5.34 9.32
N TYR A 132 27.58 -4.56 9.18
CA TYR A 132 27.19 -3.98 7.88
C TYR A 132 27.62 -2.51 7.74
N ASN A 133 28.10 -1.91 8.84
CA ASN A 133 28.62 -0.55 8.88
C ASN A 133 29.74 -0.49 9.93
N ILE A 134 30.99 -0.43 9.47
CA ILE A 134 32.15 -0.42 10.35
C ILE A 134 32.25 0.84 11.19
N GLN A 135 31.88 2.01 10.64
CA GLN A 135 31.97 3.28 11.35
C GLN A 135 30.95 3.34 12.49
N ASP A 136 29.71 2.95 12.23
CA ASP A 136 28.67 2.82 13.25
C ASP A 136 29.07 1.81 14.35
N ARG A 137 29.68 0.67 13.97
CA ARG A 137 30.17 -0.31 14.94
C ARG A 137 31.32 0.23 15.81
N LYS A 138 32.22 1.05 15.25
CA LYS A 138 33.25 1.75 16.04
C LYS A 138 32.62 2.70 17.06
N THR A 139 31.67 3.52 16.63
CA THR A 139 30.98 4.49 17.51
C THR A 139 30.20 3.82 18.62
N ARG A 140 29.32 2.84 18.29
CA ARG A 140 28.48 2.16 19.28
C ARG A 140 29.29 1.43 20.35
N ARG A 141 30.41 0.82 19.96
CA ARG A 141 31.26 0.08 20.90
C ARG A 141 31.98 0.98 21.90
N LYS A 142 32.39 2.19 21.50
CA LYS A 142 32.96 3.17 22.46
C LYS A 142 31.98 3.52 23.59
N ALA A 143 30.68 3.43 23.34
CA ALA A 143 29.65 3.67 24.33
C ALA A 143 29.32 2.44 25.20
N ASP A 144 29.75 1.25 24.79
CA ASP A 144 29.45 -0.01 25.48
C ASP A 144 30.66 -0.48 26.29
N LEU A 145 30.64 -0.21 27.59
CA LEU A 145 31.67 -0.61 28.54
C LEU A 145 31.69 -2.13 28.79
N ASP A 146 30.62 -2.85 28.47
CA ASP A 146 30.58 -4.31 28.62
C ASP A 146 31.12 -5.07 27.39
N ASP A 147 31.37 -4.38 26.27
CA ASP A 147 31.92 -4.98 25.05
C ASP A 147 33.33 -5.56 25.31
N ALA A 148 33.60 -6.74 24.75
CA ALA A 148 34.83 -7.50 25.01
C ALA A 148 36.11 -6.72 24.64
N VAL A 149 36.06 -5.94 23.55
CA VAL A 149 37.21 -5.12 23.13
C VAL A 149 37.38 -3.94 24.08
N THR A 150 36.29 -3.27 24.47
CA THR A 150 36.35 -2.14 25.41
C THR A 150 36.90 -2.59 26.77
N LYS A 151 36.45 -3.75 27.27
CA LYS A 151 37.00 -4.34 28.51
C LYS A 151 38.49 -4.63 28.41
N HIS A 152 38.94 -5.23 27.31
CA HIS A 152 40.36 -5.55 27.12
C HIS A 152 41.22 -4.28 27.06
N ILE A 153 40.74 -3.22 26.39
CA ILE A 153 41.39 -1.90 26.40
C ILE A 153 41.50 -1.37 27.84
N THR A 154 40.42 -1.41 28.62
CA THR A 154 40.43 -0.90 30.00
C THR A 154 41.32 -1.72 30.94
N GLN A 155 41.43 -3.03 30.72
CA GLN A 155 42.22 -3.93 31.57
C GLN A 155 43.72 -3.90 31.27
N THR A 156 44.10 -3.70 30.01
CA THR A 156 45.49 -3.79 29.55
C THR A 156 46.10 -2.43 29.19
N GLU A 157 45.27 -1.40 29.05
CA GLU A 157 45.65 -0.08 28.51
C GLU A 157 46.21 -0.13 27.08
N LEU A 158 46.07 -1.27 26.39
CA LEU A 158 46.53 -1.46 25.02
C LEU A 158 45.48 -1.02 24.02
N ASN A 159 45.94 -0.35 22.96
CA ASN A 159 45.08 0.06 21.85
C ASN A 159 45.13 -0.97 20.71
N PRO A 160 43.98 -1.47 20.24
CA PRO A 160 43.92 -2.44 19.15
C PRO A 160 44.04 -1.77 17.78
N SER A 161 44.66 -2.48 16.84
CA SER A 161 44.60 -2.17 15.42
C SER A 161 43.37 -2.83 14.78
N ILE A 162 42.70 -2.12 13.86
CA ILE A 162 41.48 -2.63 13.21
C ILE A 162 41.83 -3.08 11.80
N ARG A 163 41.53 -4.34 11.49
CA ARG A 163 41.73 -4.89 10.14
C ARG A 163 40.40 -5.30 9.52
N LEU A 164 40.22 -4.94 8.25
CA LEU A 164 39.11 -5.41 7.44
C LEU A 164 39.54 -6.72 6.78
N LEU A 165 38.91 -7.83 7.15
CA LEU A 165 39.33 -9.16 6.72
C LEU A 165 38.73 -9.55 5.36
N THR A 166 37.61 -8.92 4.98
CA THR A 166 36.85 -9.23 3.77
C THR A 166 36.20 -7.97 3.18
N ASP A 167 35.65 -8.08 1.97
CA ASP A 167 34.61 -7.16 1.51
C ASP A 167 33.25 -7.50 2.16
N TYR A 168 32.20 -6.70 1.87
CA TYR A 168 30.83 -7.06 2.26
C TYR A 168 30.35 -8.29 1.47
N ILE A 169 30.26 -9.43 2.15
CA ILE A 169 29.83 -10.71 1.59
C ILE A 169 28.47 -11.13 2.14
N SER A 170 27.77 -12.04 1.46
CA SER A 170 26.48 -12.56 1.92
C SER A 170 26.57 -13.11 3.35
N VAL A 171 25.56 -12.90 4.18
CA VAL A 171 25.52 -13.33 5.60
C VAL A 171 25.84 -14.81 5.77
N ASP A 172 25.33 -15.68 4.88
CA ASP A 172 25.61 -17.12 4.97
C ASP A 172 27.11 -17.42 4.83
N ASN A 173 27.80 -16.73 3.93
CA ASN A 173 29.25 -16.81 3.80
C ASN A 173 29.96 -16.08 4.95
N ALA A 174 29.42 -14.95 5.40
CA ALA A 174 30.02 -14.16 6.48
C ALA A 174 30.12 -14.94 7.79
N VAL A 175 29.06 -15.67 8.15
CA VAL A 175 29.03 -16.55 9.33
C VAL A 175 30.09 -17.66 9.22
N LYS A 176 30.20 -18.30 8.05
CA LYS A 176 31.20 -19.36 7.82
C LYS A 176 32.63 -18.83 7.87
N GLN A 177 32.86 -17.66 7.28
CA GLN A 177 34.18 -17.02 7.29
C GLN A 177 34.56 -16.49 8.67
N GLU A 178 33.64 -15.92 9.45
CA GLU A 178 33.88 -15.52 10.84
C GLU A 178 34.41 -16.69 11.67
N ALA A 179 33.73 -17.85 11.60
CA ALA A 179 34.18 -19.06 12.29
C ALA A 179 35.57 -19.52 11.84
N ARG A 180 35.85 -19.45 10.53
CA ARG A 180 37.16 -19.78 9.95
C ARG A 180 38.25 -18.84 10.45
N TYR A 181 38.01 -17.53 10.49
CA TYR A 181 38.98 -16.55 10.99
C TYR A 181 39.26 -16.74 12.48
N ILE A 182 38.22 -16.97 13.30
CA ILE A 182 38.41 -17.27 14.73
C ILE A 182 39.34 -18.47 14.89
N LYS A 183 39.10 -19.56 14.15
CA LYS A 183 39.95 -20.75 14.19
C LYS A 183 41.38 -20.46 13.73
N LEU A 184 41.54 -19.70 12.65
CA LEU A 184 42.85 -19.31 12.12
C LEU A 184 43.67 -18.51 13.13
N TYR A 185 43.06 -17.57 13.85
CA TYR A 185 43.75 -16.82 14.90
C TYR A 185 44.16 -17.73 16.07
N GLN A 186 43.29 -18.66 16.49
CA GLN A 186 43.60 -19.63 17.53
C GLN A 186 44.78 -20.54 17.14
N GLU A 187 44.77 -21.08 15.91
CA GLU A 187 45.84 -21.90 15.36
C GLU A 187 47.18 -21.13 15.28
N ASN A 188 47.12 -19.82 15.06
CA ASN A 188 48.28 -18.93 15.05
C ASN A 188 48.69 -18.42 16.45
N GLY A 189 48.12 -18.97 17.53
CA GLY A 189 48.50 -18.67 18.91
C GLY A 189 47.95 -17.34 19.46
N TRP A 190 46.85 -16.83 18.92
CA TRP A 190 46.16 -15.64 19.45
C TRP A 190 45.11 -16.02 20.49
N SER A 191 44.92 -15.15 21.48
CA SER A 191 43.85 -15.26 22.47
C SER A 191 42.56 -14.60 21.96
N VAL A 192 41.50 -15.38 21.76
CA VAL A 192 40.24 -14.88 21.16
C VAL A 192 39.29 -14.34 22.23
N LEU A 193 38.90 -13.07 22.09
CA LEU A 193 38.04 -12.32 23.03
C LEU A 193 36.53 -12.52 22.80
N ASN A 194 36.11 -13.23 21.76
CA ASN A 194 34.69 -13.42 21.42
C ASN A 194 33.94 -14.18 22.55
N LYS A 195 32.97 -13.53 23.21
CA LYS A 195 32.14 -14.15 24.27
C LYS A 195 31.22 -15.28 23.77
N SER A 196 30.76 -15.21 22.53
CA SER A 196 29.82 -16.19 21.96
C SER A 196 30.49 -17.06 20.90
N LYS A 197 29.99 -18.29 20.71
CA LYS A 197 30.36 -19.13 19.57
C LYS A 197 30.13 -18.37 18.26
N ALA A 198 30.99 -18.62 17.27
CA ALA A 198 30.93 -17.98 15.95
C ALA A 198 29.52 -18.07 15.33
N GLY A 199 29.07 -17.00 14.64
CA GLY A 199 27.80 -16.97 13.92
C GLY A 199 26.65 -16.23 14.60
N SER A 200 26.88 -15.50 15.71
CA SER A 200 25.86 -14.64 16.30
C SER A 200 25.64 -13.39 15.43
N VAL A 201 24.65 -13.44 14.54
CA VAL A 201 24.23 -12.29 13.73
C VAL A 201 23.34 -11.39 14.59
N GLY A 202 23.94 -10.64 15.52
CA GLY A 202 23.23 -9.92 16.58
C GLY A 202 22.01 -9.08 16.15
N GLY A 203 21.05 -8.91 17.06
CA GLY A 203 19.96 -7.89 17.14
C GLY A 203 18.96 -7.72 15.99
N ASN A 204 19.29 -8.04 14.74
CA ASN A 204 18.45 -7.79 13.57
C ASN A 204 18.39 -9.03 12.67
N VAL A 205 18.15 -10.16 13.32
CA VAL A 205 18.14 -11.54 12.82
C VAL A 205 17.44 -11.64 11.46
N ILE A 206 18.16 -12.14 10.45
CA ILE A 206 17.52 -12.75 9.30
C ILE A 206 16.87 -14.02 9.85
N LYS A 207 15.53 -14.05 9.96
CA LYS A 207 14.76 -15.19 10.48
C LYS A 207 15.04 -16.52 9.75
N TRP A 208 15.63 -16.44 8.56
CA TRP A 208 15.78 -17.55 7.63
C TRP A 208 17.16 -17.52 6.94
N THR A 209 18.14 -18.22 7.49
CA THR A 209 19.40 -18.54 6.79
C THR A 209 19.13 -19.53 5.64
N LYS A 210 20.05 -19.63 4.68
CA LYS A 210 19.89 -20.59 3.57
C LYS A 210 19.79 -22.03 4.06
N ASP A 211 20.57 -22.38 5.07
CA ASP A 211 20.61 -23.73 5.64
C ASP A 211 19.34 -24.04 6.46
N GLU A 212 18.79 -23.08 7.20
CA GLU A 212 17.48 -23.23 7.86
C GLU A 212 16.35 -23.39 6.83
N LEU A 213 16.36 -22.60 5.76
CA LEU A 213 15.37 -22.74 4.69
C LEU A 213 15.49 -24.08 3.96
N ARG A 214 16.70 -24.63 3.83
CA ARG A 214 16.91 -25.97 3.28
C ARG A 214 16.25 -27.03 4.17
N LYS A 215 16.55 -27.00 5.48
CA LYS A 215 15.95 -27.93 6.46
C LYS A 215 14.43 -27.81 6.50
N GLU A 216 13.91 -26.59 6.43
CA GLU A 216 12.47 -26.33 6.42
C GLU A 216 11.81 -26.81 5.12
N ALA A 217 12.42 -26.55 3.96
CA ALA A 217 11.91 -27.01 2.68
C ALA A 217 11.88 -28.55 2.58
N LEU A 218 12.85 -29.26 3.16
CA LEU A 218 12.88 -30.73 3.15
C LEU A 218 11.68 -31.38 3.88
N LYS A 219 10.96 -30.65 4.73
CA LYS A 219 9.76 -31.15 5.42
C LYS A 219 8.56 -31.36 4.52
N TYR A 220 8.51 -30.69 3.37
CA TYR A 220 7.33 -30.64 2.50
C TYR A 220 7.57 -31.42 1.21
N LYS A 221 6.53 -32.10 0.73
CA LYS A 221 6.60 -32.91 -0.49
C LYS A 221 6.27 -32.09 -1.74
N SER A 222 5.50 -31.00 -1.60
CA SER A 222 5.15 -30.13 -2.73
C SER A 222 5.34 -28.65 -2.42
N ARG A 223 5.56 -27.84 -3.48
CA ARG A 223 5.71 -26.38 -3.34
C ARG A 223 4.43 -25.69 -2.85
N VAL A 224 3.26 -26.23 -3.23
CA VAL A 224 1.96 -25.71 -2.79
C VAL A 224 1.77 -25.96 -1.30
N GLU A 225 2.12 -27.16 -0.83
CA GLU A 225 2.12 -27.50 0.59
C GLU A 225 3.11 -26.63 1.37
N PHE A 226 4.33 -26.46 0.88
CA PHE A 226 5.32 -25.57 1.50
C PHE A 226 4.80 -24.13 1.59
N GLN A 227 4.18 -23.62 0.52
CA GLN A 227 3.62 -22.27 0.51
C GLN A 227 2.44 -22.11 1.47
N LYS A 228 1.55 -23.11 1.58
CA LYS A 228 0.39 -23.05 2.47
C LYS A 228 0.79 -23.19 3.94
N SER A 229 1.68 -24.12 4.24
CA SER A 229 2.12 -24.41 5.60
C SER A 229 3.08 -23.36 6.13
N ASN A 230 4.06 -22.93 5.33
CA ASN A 230 5.03 -21.91 5.71
C ASN A 230 5.30 -20.90 4.58
N GLY A 231 4.30 -20.08 4.28
CA GLY A 231 4.36 -19.05 3.24
C GLY A 231 5.48 -18.02 3.46
N THR A 232 5.90 -17.79 4.71
CA THR A 232 7.02 -16.87 5.01
C THR A 232 8.36 -17.42 4.57
N ALA A 233 8.65 -18.69 4.87
CA ALA A 233 9.85 -19.38 4.42
C ALA A 233 9.86 -19.54 2.88
N TYR A 234 8.74 -19.96 2.28
CA TYR A 234 8.60 -20.07 0.83
C TYR A 234 8.86 -18.72 0.12
N THR A 235 8.32 -17.63 0.65
CA THR A 235 8.58 -16.28 0.11
C THR A 235 10.04 -15.87 0.23
N ALA A 236 10.72 -16.24 1.32
CA ALA A 236 12.15 -15.99 1.51
C ALA A 236 12.98 -16.74 0.47
N VAL A 237 12.72 -18.04 0.26
CA VAL A 237 13.36 -18.86 -0.79
C VAL A 237 13.17 -18.23 -2.16
N ARG A 238 11.94 -17.79 -2.49
CA ARG A 238 11.63 -17.14 -3.78
C ARG A 238 12.37 -15.80 -3.95
N LYS A 239 12.35 -14.93 -2.94
CA LYS A 239 13.00 -13.61 -2.99
C LYS A 239 14.53 -13.70 -3.09
N ASN A 240 15.12 -14.79 -2.60
CA ASN A 240 16.56 -15.04 -2.69
C ASN A 240 16.95 -15.85 -3.93
N GLY A 241 16.00 -16.25 -4.79
CA GLY A 241 16.28 -17.02 -6.00
C GLY A 241 16.66 -18.49 -5.76
N TRP A 242 16.47 -19.00 -4.55
CA TRP A 242 16.91 -20.35 -4.15
C TRP A 242 15.88 -21.46 -4.44
N LEU A 243 14.82 -21.15 -5.19
CA LEU A 243 13.70 -22.06 -5.41
C LEU A 243 14.12 -23.33 -6.17
N LYS A 244 15.03 -23.21 -7.14
CA LYS A 244 15.56 -24.36 -7.91
C LYS A 244 16.44 -25.26 -7.04
N GLU A 245 17.24 -24.65 -6.18
CA GLU A 245 18.23 -25.36 -5.36
C GLU A 245 17.60 -26.02 -4.12
N LEU A 246 16.77 -25.29 -3.38
CA LEU A 246 16.22 -25.75 -2.10
C LEU A 246 14.91 -26.54 -2.24
N CYS A 247 14.22 -26.42 -3.36
CA CYS A 247 12.97 -27.12 -3.63
C CYS A 247 13.08 -27.99 -4.90
N PHE A 248 14.26 -28.60 -5.12
CA PHE A 248 14.50 -29.56 -6.20
C PHE A 248 13.71 -30.86 -5.99
N HIS A 249 13.66 -31.34 -4.74
CA HIS A 249 12.95 -32.56 -4.34
C HIS A 249 11.43 -32.42 -4.38
N MET A 250 10.93 -31.18 -4.37
CA MET A 250 9.51 -30.91 -4.55
C MET A 250 9.23 -30.89 -6.05
N PRO A 251 8.55 -31.91 -6.60
CA PRO A 251 8.11 -31.86 -7.98
C PRO A 251 7.37 -30.54 -8.17
N LEU A 252 7.77 -29.82 -9.22
CA LEU A 252 6.86 -28.91 -9.85
C LEU A 252 5.63 -29.76 -10.16
N LEU A 253 4.52 -29.52 -9.45
CA LEU A 253 3.23 -29.70 -10.09
C LEU A 253 3.30 -28.72 -11.27
N GLN A 254 3.84 -29.20 -12.39
CA GLN A 254 3.56 -28.68 -13.69
C GLN A 254 2.05 -28.83 -13.80
N ILE A 255 1.30 -27.87 -13.27
CA ILE A 255 0.00 -27.57 -13.85
C ILE A 255 0.41 -27.22 -15.28
N PRO A 256 0.00 -28.00 -16.29
CA PRO A 256 0.39 -27.72 -17.65
C PRO A 256 0.06 -26.26 -17.90
N ASN A 257 1.07 -25.45 -18.18
CA ASN A 257 0.91 -24.11 -18.71
C ASN A 257 0.14 -24.27 -20.04
N GLY A 258 -1.19 -24.36 -19.99
CA GLY A 258 -2.00 -24.70 -21.16
C GLY A 258 -3.28 -25.53 -20.97
N SER A 259 -3.71 -25.93 -19.77
CA SER A 259 -4.91 -26.80 -19.65
C SER A 259 -6.26 -26.12 -19.94
N LEU A 260 -6.30 -24.82 -20.21
CA LEU A 260 -7.50 -24.13 -20.70
C LEU A 260 -7.44 -24.00 -22.23
N THR A 261 -7.52 -25.16 -22.90
CA THR A 261 -7.79 -25.20 -24.34
C THR A 261 -9.22 -24.74 -24.62
N LYS A 262 -9.50 -24.35 -25.86
CA LYS A 262 -10.83 -23.90 -26.28
C LYS A 262 -11.92 -24.93 -25.92
N GLU A 263 -11.60 -26.21 -26.05
CA GLU A 263 -12.51 -27.34 -25.76
C GLU A 263 -12.77 -27.52 -24.27
N VAL A 264 -11.75 -27.39 -23.42
CA VAL A 264 -11.91 -27.46 -21.96
C VAL A 264 -12.78 -26.31 -21.49
N CYS A 265 -12.52 -25.09 -21.97
CA CYS A 265 -13.38 -23.93 -21.69
C CYS A 265 -14.81 -24.13 -22.20
N ARG A 266 -14.99 -24.78 -23.37
CA ARG A 266 -16.32 -25.12 -23.92
C ARG A 266 -17.07 -26.11 -23.05
N LYS A 267 -16.42 -27.19 -22.61
CA LYS A 267 -17.01 -28.19 -21.71
C LYS A 267 -17.40 -27.55 -20.37
N GLU A 268 -16.58 -26.65 -19.86
CA GLU A 268 -16.86 -25.96 -18.60
C GLU A 268 -18.02 -24.97 -18.75
N ALA A 269 -18.06 -24.19 -19.83
CA ALA A 269 -19.13 -23.23 -20.10
C ALA A 269 -20.50 -23.90 -20.28
N ARG A 270 -20.56 -25.13 -20.83
CA ARG A 270 -21.81 -25.91 -20.97
C ARG A 270 -22.50 -26.22 -19.64
N LYS A 271 -21.79 -26.14 -18.50
CA LYS A 271 -22.39 -26.31 -17.16
C LYS A 271 -23.27 -25.14 -16.74
N TYR A 272 -23.20 -24.01 -17.43
CA TYR A 272 -23.87 -22.77 -17.04
C TYR A 272 -24.83 -22.29 -18.12
N GLN A 273 -25.97 -21.74 -17.69
CA GLN A 273 -27.02 -21.24 -18.58
C GLN A 273 -26.78 -19.79 -18.99
N THR A 274 -26.00 -19.03 -18.22
CA THR A 274 -25.76 -17.59 -18.44
C THR A 274 -24.28 -17.25 -18.35
N ARG A 275 -23.84 -16.25 -19.13
CA ARG A 275 -22.45 -15.75 -19.10
C ARG A 275 -22.03 -15.26 -17.71
N THR A 276 -22.97 -14.69 -16.95
CA THR A 276 -22.73 -14.24 -15.56
C THR A 276 -22.44 -15.40 -14.61
N GLN A 277 -23.18 -16.50 -14.71
CA GLN A 277 -22.92 -17.71 -13.91
C GLN A 277 -21.56 -18.32 -14.27
N PHE A 278 -21.24 -18.39 -15.56
CA PHE A 278 -19.93 -18.87 -16.02
C PHE A 278 -18.78 -17.99 -15.52
N ALA A 279 -18.92 -16.66 -15.57
CA ALA A 279 -17.92 -15.73 -15.07
C ALA A 279 -17.69 -15.84 -13.55
N ARG A 280 -18.75 -16.04 -12.78
CA ARG A 280 -18.68 -16.14 -11.31
C ARG A 280 -18.11 -17.47 -10.83
N ASN A 281 -18.56 -18.58 -11.42
CA ASN A 281 -18.22 -19.92 -10.96
C ASN A 281 -16.96 -20.50 -11.62
N SER A 282 -16.57 -20.00 -12.79
CA SER A 282 -15.38 -20.45 -13.52
C SER A 282 -14.57 -19.27 -14.08
N ALA A 283 -14.20 -18.33 -13.20
CA ALA A 283 -13.52 -17.08 -13.55
C ALA A 283 -12.26 -17.28 -14.41
N GLY A 284 -11.46 -18.31 -14.14
CA GLY A 284 -10.25 -18.62 -14.92
C GLY A 284 -10.54 -19.03 -16.37
N ALA A 285 -11.53 -19.91 -16.58
CA ALA A 285 -11.96 -20.34 -17.91
C ALA A 285 -12.66 -19.21 -18.69
N TYR A 286 -13.46 -18.41 -17.99
CA TYR A 286 -14.10 -17.21 -18.55
C TYR A 286 -13.07 -16.18 -19.02
N ASP A 287 -12.09 -15.85 -18.17
CA ASP A 287 -11.06 -14.86 -18.50
C ASP A 287 -10.15 -15.32 -19.65
N LYS A 288 -9.81 -16.60 -19.69
CA LYS A 288 -9.06 -17.18 -20.82
C LYS A 288 -9.87 -17.08 -22.11
N SER A 289 -11.14 -17.49 -22.08
CA SER A 289 -12.05 -17.44 -23.23
C SER A 289 -12.25 -16.01 -23.74
N ARG A 290 -12.35 -15.02 -22.84
CA ARG A 290 -12.42 -13.60 -23.17
C ARG A 290 -11.14 -13.08 -23.82
N LYS A 291 -9.98 -13.33 -23.21
CA LYS A 291 -8.67 -12.86 -23.71
C LYS A 291 -8.30 -13.49 -25.04
N SER A 292 -8.77 -14.71 -25.31
CA SER A 292 -8.51 -15.46 -26.54
C SER A 292 -9.63 -15.32 -27.58
N GLY A 293 -10.67 -14.50 -27.34
CA GLY A 293 -11.75 -14.27 -28.32
C GLY A 293 -12.69 -15.47 -28.53
N TRP A 294 -12.68 -16.47 -27.66
CA TRP A 294 -13.53 -17.68 -27.78
C TRP A 294 -14.90 -17.52 -27.13
N LEU A 295 -15.11 -16.42 -26.41
CA LEU A 295 -16.25 -16.27 -25.51
C LEU A 295 -17.60 -16.36 -26.22
N ASP A 296 -17.72 -15.81 -27.43
CA ASP A 296 -18.98 -15.84 -28.17
C ASP A 296 -19.30 -17.23 -28.73
N ASP A 297 -18.30 -17.96 -29.24
CA ASP A 297 -18.45 -19.34 -29.70
C ASP A 297 -18.78 -20.29 -28.52
N ILE A 298 -18.03 -20.18 -27.42
CA ILE A 298 -18.18 -21.03 -26.23
C ILE A 298 -19.50 -20.77 -25.48
N CYS A 299 -19.98 -19.53 -25.48
CA CYS A 299 -21.20 -19.13 -24.80
C CYS A 299 -22.40 -18.97 -25.76
N SER A 300 -22.35 -19.57 -26.95
CA SER A 300 -23.43 -19.46 -27.95
C SER A 300 -24.75 -20.08 -27.48
N HIS A 301 -24.69 -21.10 -26.62
CA HIS A 301 -25.86 -21.75 -26.01
C HIS A 301 -26.46 -20.97 -24.83
N MET A 302 -25.80 -19.91 -24.35
CA MET A 302 -26.24 -19.17 -23.17
C MET A 302 -27.24 -18.09 -23.53
N THR A 303 -28.36 -18.03 -22.80
CA THR A 303 -29.38 -17.01 -23.01
C THR A 303 -28.90 -15.64 -22.54
N SER A 304 -29.00 -14.63 -23.41
CA SER A 304 -28.78 -13.23 -23.03
C SER A 304 -30.00 -12.71 -22.27
N ILE A 305 -29.86 -12.51 -20.96
CA ILE A 305 -30.89 -11.85 -20.13
C ILE A 305 -31.01 -10.35 -20.50
N LEU A 306 -30.00 -9.80 -21.17
CA LEU A 306 -29.98 -8.40 -21.57
C LEU A 306 -30.71 -8.21 -22.90
N LYS A 307 -31.73 -7.33 -22.88
CA LYS A 307 -32.34 -6.81 -24.10
C LYS A 307 -31.27 -6.09 -24.95
N PRO A 308 -31.32 -6.21 -26.29
CA PRO A 308 -30.30 -5.64 -27.17
C PRO A 308 -30.23 -4.10 -27.05
N LYS A 309 -29.09 -3.53 -27.47
CA LYS A 309 -28.89 -2.07 -27.50
C LYS A 309 -29.97 -1.44 -28.39
N GLY A 310 -30.67 -0.42 -27.89
CA GLY A 310 -31.79 0.22 -28.59
C GLY A 310 -33.15 -0.46 -28.42
N TYR A 311 -33.27 -1.52 -27.60
CA TYR A 311 -34.56 -2.17 -27.35
C TYR A 311 -35.64 -1.24 -26.77
N TRP A 312 -35.23 -0.28 -25.93
CA TRP A 312 -36.11 0.71 -25.30
C TRP A 312 -36.23 1.95 -26.19
N THR A 313 -37.25 1.95 -27.05
CA THR A 313 -37.64 3.11 -27.85
C THR A 313 -38.60 4.01 -27.07
N LYS A 314 -38.88 5.22 -27.58
CA LYS A 314 -39.81 6.17 -26.95
C LYS A 314 -41.18 5.53 -26.71
N GLU A 315 -41.69 4.80 -27.69
CA GLU A 315 -43.00 4.13 -27.67
C GLU A 315 -43.02 3.01 -26.64
N LYS A 316 -41.97 2.17 -26.60
CA LYS A 316 -41.87 1.06 -25.64
C LYS A 316 -41.76 1.55 -24.21
N CYS A 317 -41.00 2.62 -23.98
CA CYS A 317 -40.92 3.26 -22.66
C CYS A 317 -42.28 3.84 -22.23
N LYS A 318 -43.04 4.44 -23.16
CA LYS A 318 -44.41 4.93 -22.90
C LYS A 318 -45.35 3.79 -22.51
N THR A 319 -45.39 2.72 -23.31
CA THR A 319 -46.26 1.56 -23.02
C THR A 319 -45.89 0.88 -21.71
N GLU A 320 -44.59 0.84 -21.37
CA GLU A 320 -44.13 0.24 -20.11
C GLU A 320 -44.49 1.12 -18.91
N ALA A 321 -44.32 2.45 -19.01
CA ALA A 321 -44.70 3.39 -17.96
C ALA A 321 -46.21 3.33 -17.64
N TRP A 322 -47.06 3.17 -18.66
CA TRP A 322 -48.52 3.09 -18.50
C TRP A 322 -49.02 1.87 -17.71
N LYS A 323 -48.20 0.83 -17.52
CA LYS A 323 -48.55 -0.33 -16.69
C LYS A 323 -48.59 -0.02 -15.20
N TYR A 324 -47.97 1.07 -14.76
CA TYR A 324 -47.77 1.39 -13.36
C TYR A 324 -48.63 2.58 -12.93
N LYS A 325 -49.07 2.58 -11.65
CA LYS A 325 -49.93 3.64 -11.09
C LYS A 325 -49.12 4.77 -10.47
N THR A 326 -47.87 4.48 -10.06
CA THR A 326 -46.96 5.46 -9.45
C THR A 326 -45.57 5.42 -10.09
N ARG A 327 -44.87 6.57 -10.06
CA ARG A 327 -43.50 6.69 -10.56
C ARG A 327 -42.52 5.75 -9.81
N THR A 328 -42.76 5.53 -8.52
CA THR A 328 -41.96 4.63 -7.69
C THR A 328 -42.13 3.17 -8.12
N GLU A 329 -43.35 2.73 -8.44
CA GLU A 329 -43.59 1.40 -9.00
C GLU A 329 -42.92 1.21 -10.36
N PHE A 330 -43.01 2.23 -11.22
CA PHE A 330 -42.35 2.21 -12.52
C PHE A 330 -40.83 2.08 -12.38
N GLN A 331 -40.22 2.86 -11.48
CA GLN A 331 -38.78 2.79 -11.21
C GLN A 331 -38.33 1.42 -10.67
N LYS A 332 -39.11 0.82 -9.75
CA LYS A 332 -38.73 -0.46 -9.13
C LYS A 332 -38.88 -1.64 -10.07
N ASN A 333 -39.98 -1.68 -10.82
CA ASN A 333 -40.33 -2.85 -11.64
C ASN A 333 -39.74 -2.77 -13.06
N SER A 334 -39.47 -1.57 -13.56
CA SER A 334 -38.90 -1.33 -14.89
C SER A 334 -37.78 -0.28 -14.85
N PRO A 335 -36.68 -0.53 -14.10
CA PRO A 335 -35.64 0.48 -13.82
C PRO A 335 -34.98 1.02 -15.10
N ARG A 336 -34.73 0.14 -16.09
CA ARG A 336 -34.03 0.53 -17.31
C ARG A 336 -34.89 1.39 -18.24
N ALA A 337 -36.20 1.15 -18.28
CA ALA A 337 -37.15 1.99 -19.01
C ALA A 337 -37.35 3.34 -18.31
N TYR A 338 -37.38 3.34 -16.97
CA TYR A 338 -37.42 4.55 -16.16
C TYR A 338 -36.18 5.43 -16.38
N ASP A 339 -34.98 4.86 -16.31
CA ASP A 339 -33.72 5.59 -16.49
C ASP A 339 -33.62 6.22 -17.88
N ILE A 340 -33.98 5.49 -18.93
CA ILE A 340 -33.99 6.00 -20.30
C ILE A 340 -35.04 7.12 -20.45
N SER A 341 -36.23 6.95 -19.85
CA SER A 341 -37.27 8.00 -19.84
C SER A 341 -36.82 9.23 -19.06
N HIS A 342 -36.04 9.08 -18.00
CA HIS A 342 -35.47 10.18 -17.22
C HIS A 342 -34.40 10.92 -18.02
N GLN A 343 -33.43 10.20 -18.58
CA GLN A 343 -32.32 10.76 -19.35
C GLN A 343 -32.78 11.56 -20.57
N ASN A 344 -33.86 11.10 -21.22
CA ASN A 344 -34.44 11.76 -22.39
C ASN A 344 -35.56 12.76 -22.03
N GLY A 345 -35.85 13.00 -20.75
CA GLY A 345 -36.87 13.95 -20.31
C GLY A 345 -38.33 13.52 -20.54
N TRP A 346 -38.58 12.26 -20.92
CA TRP A 346 -39.91 11.74 -21.24
C TRP A 346 -40.78 11.42 -20.01
N LEU A 347 -40.21 11.40 -18.80
CA LEU A 347 -40.93 11.03 -17.58
C LEU A 347 -42.17 11.87 -17.31
N ASN A 348 -42.16 13.17 -17.64
CA ASN A 348 -43.33 14.03 -17.41
C ASN A 348 -44.47 13.72 -18.39
N GLU A 349 -44.12 13.44 -19.64
CA GLU A 349 -45.08 13.01 -20.67
C GLU A 349 -45.69 11.65 -20.31
N PHE A 350 -44.85 10.68 -19.96
CA PHE A 350 -45.26 9.28 -19.78
C PHE A 350 -45.93 8.98 -18.46
N CYS A 351 -45.60 9.75 -17.42
CA CYS A 351 -46.14 9.54 -16.07
C CYS A 351 -47.14 10.64 -15.69
N SER A 352 -47.78 11.28 -16.68
CA SER A 352 -48.81 12.32 -16.49
C SER A 352 -50.08 11.77 -15.80
N HIS A 353 -50.39 10.49 -16.02
CA HIS A 353 -51.51 9.79 -15.36
C HIS A 353 -51.20 9.36 -13.92
N MET A 354 -49.95 9.51 -13.45
CA MET A 354 -49.53 9.05 -12.13
C MET A 354 -49.64 10.18 -11.10
N LYS A 355 -50.40 9.96 -10.02
CA LYS A 355 -50.55 10.94 -8.93
C LYS A 355 -49.20 11.23 -8.26
N LEU A 356 -48.80 12.50 -8.24
CA LEU A 356 -47.62 12.97 -7.51
C LEU A 356 -47.94 13.04 -6.02
N GLN A 357 -47.46 12.10 -5.22
CA GLN A 357 -47.49 12.21 -3.76
C GLN A 357 -46.33 13.08 -3.25
N LYS A 358 -46.26 14.34 -3.66
CA LYS A 358 -45.34 15.31 -3.06
C LYS A 358 -46.16 16.29 -2.24
N LEU A 359 -45.96 16.25 -0.92
CA LEU A 359 -46.51 17.27 -0.02
C LEU A 359 -45.93 18.63 -0.41
N PRO A 360 -46.70 19.74 -0.29
CA PRO A 360 -46.19 21.09 -0.50
C PRO A 360 -44.91 21.34 0.31
N ASN A 361 -44.00 22.17 -0.22
CA ASN A 361 -42.86 22.62 0.56
C ASN A 361 -43.37 23.34 1.82
N GLY A 362 -42.81 23.02 2.98
CA GLY A 362 -43.26 23.60 4.25
C GLY A 362 -44.46 22.92 4.91
N TYR A 363 -45.09 21.92 4.27
CA TYR A 363 -46.32 21.27 4.78
C TYR A 363 -46.29 20.92 6.27
N TRP A 364 -45.21 20.31 6.77
CA TRP A 364 -45.10 19.93 8.19
C TRP A 364 -44.71 21.08 9.13
N ARG A 365 -44.13 22.14 8.58
CA ARG A 365 -43.70 23.35 9.32
C ARG A 365 -44.86 24.30 9.52
N ASP A 366 -45.76 24.40 8.54
CA ASP A 366 -46.81 25.42 8.49
C ASP A 366 -48.16 24.88 9.01
N ASP A 367 -48.39 23.56 8.97
CA ASP A 367 -49.63 22.92 9.43
C ASP A 367 -49.41 22.13 10.72
N LYS A 368 -49.61 22.81 11.87
CA LYS A 368 -49.48 22.23 13.22
C LYS A 368 -50.41 21.05 13.45
N GLU A 369 -51.64 21.12 12.94
CA GLU A 369 -52.67 20.10 13.20
C GLU A 369 -52.41 18.83 12.39
N ALA A 370 -51.96 18.96 11.13
CA ALA A 370 -51.48 17.82 10.35
C ALA A 370 -50.26 17.16 11.00
N CYS A 371 -49.31 17.97 11.49
CA CYS A 371 -48.13 17.47 12.21
C CYS A 371 -48.51 16.73 13.50
N ARG A 372 -49.50 17.23 14.25
CA ARG A 372 -50.06 16.58 15.45
C ARG A 372 -50.76 15.27 15.12
N LYS A 373 -51.59 15.24 14.08
CA LYS A 373 -52.28 14.03 13.62
C LYS A 373 -51.30 12.95 13.18
N GLU A 374 -50.19 13.34 12.54
CA GLU A 374 -49.13 12.40 12.16
C GLU A 374 -48.35 11.91 13.38
N SER A 375 -48.07 12.77 14.37
CA SER A 375 -47.36 12.35 15.60
C SER A 375 -48.18 11.35 16.43
N LEU A 376 -49.50 11.52 16.53
CA LEU A 376 -50.40 10.60 17.25
C LEU A 376 -50.36 9.14 16.76
N LYS A 377 -49.80 8.88 15.57
CA LYS A 377 -49.60 7.51 15.06
C LYS A 377 -48.46 6.75 15.75
N TYR A 378 -47.61 7.44 16.52
CA TYR A 378 -46.40 6.90 17.13
C TYR A 378 -46.46 7.01 18.65
N LYS A 379 -45.97 5.99 19.36
CA LYS A 379 -46.16 5.89 20.82
C LYS A 379 -45.34 6.90 21.61
N ASN A 380 -44.17 7.27 21.11
CA ASN A 380 -43.25 8.17 21.79
C ASN A 380 -42.40 8.98 20.80
N ARG A 381 -41.73 10.01 21.32
CA ARG A 381 -40.88 10.92 20.53
C ARG A 381 -39.80 10.19 19.73
N SER A 382 -39.21 9.14 20.29
CA SER A 382 -38.16 8.36 19.62
C SER A 382 -38.68 7.63 18.39
N GLU A 383 -39.87 7.02 18.49
CA GLU A 383 -40.52 6.35 17.35
C GLU A 383 -40.95 7.34 16.27
N PHE A 384 -41.46 8.52 16.67
CA PHE A 384 -41.82 9.59 15.74
C PHE A 384 -40.61 10.13 14.95
N SER A 385 -39.48 10.38 15.64
CA SER A 385 -38.23 10.83 15.02
C SER A 385 -37.67 9.85 13.99
N LEU A 386 -37.75 8.55 14.30
CA LEU A 386 -37.20 7.49 13.45
C LEU A 386 -38.06 7.24 12.21
N ARG A 387 -39.40 7.19 12.37
CA ARG A 387 -40.31 6.81 11.28
C ARG A 387 -40.75 8.00 10.42
N LYS A 388 -40.83 9.21 10.98
CA LYS A 388 -41.24 10.44 10.27
C LYS A 388 -40.40 11.64 10.68
N ASN A 389 -39.12 11.58 10.35
CA ASN A 389 -38.13 12.59 10.68
C ASN A 389 -38.49 14.02 10.21
N ALA A 390 -39.03 14.18 9.00
CA ALA A 390 -39.40 15.50 8.47
C ALA A 390 -40.46 16.21 9.34
N ALA A 391 -41.51 15.51 9.77
CA ALA A 391 -42.53 16.04 10.66
C ALA A 391 -41.98 16.27 12.08
N TYR A 392 -41.15 15.35 12.58
CA TYR A 392 -40.48 15.49 13.87
C TYR A 392 -39.57 16.71 13.96
N VAL A 393 -38.77 16.98 12.92
CA VAL A 393 -37.89 18.15 12.85
C VAL A 393 -38.73 19.43 12.86
N SER A 394 -39.80 19.50 12.07
CA SER A 394 -40.71 20.65 12.09
C SER A 394 -41.37 20.86 13.45
N ALA A 395 -41.85 19.79 14.11
CA ALA A 395 -42.40 19.87 15.45
C ALA A 395 -41.36 20.30 16.50
N LYS A 396 -40.09 19.92 16.33
CA LYS A 396 -38.98 20.34 17.20
C LYS A 396 -38.65 21.82 17.01
N GLU A 397 -38.53 22.27 15.77
CA GLU A 397 -38.22 23.66 15.41
C GLU A 397 -39.31 24.64 15.88
N ASN A 398 -40.58 24.22 15.81
CA ASN A 398 -41.72 25.01 16.27
C ASN A 398 -42.07 24.81 17.76
N GLY A 399 -41.31 24.00 18.51
CA GLY A 399 -41.54 23.78 19.95
C GLY A 399 -42.74 22.90 20.32
N TRP A 400 -43.39 22.23 19.36
CA TRP A 400 -44.62 21.45 19.56
C TRP A 400 -44.41 20.07 20.21
N LEU A 401 -43.18 19.57 20.31
CA LEU A 401 -42.92 18.21 20.82
C LEU A 401 -43.42 17.97 22.24
N ASN A 402 -43.40 19.00 23.10
CA ASN A 402 -43.92 18.90 24.47
C ASN A 402 -45.45 18.87 24.51
N GLU A 403 -46.11 19.49 23.54
CA GLU A 403 -47.57 19.43 23.40
C GLU A 403 -48.03 18.09 22.80
N PHE A 404 -47.26 17.53 21.87
CA PHE A 404 -47.60 16.26 21.20
C PHE A 404 -47.33 15.05 22.09
N TYR A 405 -46.35 15.15 22.98
CA TYR A 405 -45.97 14.12 23.94
C TYR A 405 -45.67 14.77 25.29
N PRO A 406 -46.69 15.15 26.07
CA PRO A 406 -46.50 15.61 27.44
C PRO A 406 -45.83 14.51 28.27
N SER A 407 -44.91 14.91 29.14
CA SER A 407 -44.05 14.03 29.96
C SER A 407 -44.84 13.10 30.85
#